data_AF-A0A945TVX3-F1
#
_entry.id   AF-A0A945TVX3-F1
#
_cell.length_a   1.000
_cell.length_b   1.000
_cell.length_c   1.000
_cell.angle_alpha   90.00
_cell.angle_beta   90.00
_cell.angle_gamma   90.00
#
_symmetry.space_group_name_H-M   'P 1'
#
loop_
_entity.id
_entity.type
_entity.pdbx_description
1 polymer ?
#
loop_
_entity_poly.entity_id
_entity_poly.type
_entity_poly.pdbx_seq_one_letter_code
_entity_poly.pdbx_strand_id
1 'polypeptide(L)'
;TPDPVPFVNLTSPSEENWEWNDDQSKSSIRGNAVEFAQVVTQVRNIKDTSLEVIGHSADQWMSLAQCFAGAPITPPAKGSRYKD
;
A
#
# COMPACT_ATOMS: atom_id res chain seq x y z
N THR A 1 14.77 18.10 -3.12
CA THR A 1 13.55 18.23 -2.28
C THR A 1 13.04 16.82 -2.04
N PRO A 2 12.49 16.47 -0.88
CA PRO A 2 11.83 15.17 -0.72
C PRO A 2 10.76 15.02 -1.80
N ASP A 3 10.57 13.81 -2.30
CA ASP A 3 9.48 13.56 -3.24
C ASP A 3 8.14 13.84 -2.55
N PRO A 4 7.15 14.37 -3.31
CA PRO A 4 5.84 14.69 -2.75
C PRO A 4 5.16 13.43 -2.22
N VAL A 5 4.43 13.58 -1.11
CA VAL A 5 3.67 12.50 -0.47
C VAL A 5 2.66 11.94 -1.47
N PRO A 6 2.52 10.61 -1.61
CA PRO A 6 1.56 10.04 -2.55
C PRO A 6 0.13 10.35 -2.12
N PHE A 7 -0.75 10.58 -3.08
CA PHE A 7 -2.20 10.55 -2.85
C PHE A 7 -2.63 9.15 -2.46
N VAL A 8 -3.47 9.00 -1.43
CA VAL A 8 -3.98 7.69 -1.02
C VAL A 8 -5.50 7.72 -1.13
N ASN A 9 -6.07 6.85 -1.96
CA ASN A 9 -7.51 6.67 -2.10
C ASN A 9 -7.84 5.18 -1.91
N LEU A 10 -8.51 4.83 -0.82
CA LEU A 10 -8.79 3.45 -0.47
C LEU A 10 -10.29 3.22 -0.25
N THR A 11 -10.81 2.14 -0.80
CA THR A 11 -12.16 1.67 -0.50
C THR A 11 -12.15 0.84 0.78
N SER A 12 -12.92 1.29 1.77
CA SER A 12 -13.07 0.60 3.05
C SER A 12 -13.89 -0.70 2.90
N PRO A 13 -13.86 -1.60 3.91
CA PRO A 13 -14.73 -2.77 3.93
C PRO A 13 -16.23 -2.43 3.95
N SER A 14 -16.59 -1.21 4.36
CA SER A 14 -17.96 -0.71 4.36
C SER A 14 -18.30 0.11 3.12
N GLU A 15 -17.51 -0.03 2.04
CA GLU A 15 -17.66 0.68 0.76
C GLU A 15 -17.51 2.21 0.85
N GLU A 16 -16.94 2.72 1.95
CA GLU A 16 -16.61 4.13 2.08
C GLU A 16 -15.30 4.44 1.35
N ASN A 17 -15.21 5.60 0.71
CA ASN A 17 -13.97 6.07 0.10
C ASN A 17 -13.15 6.87 1.12
N TRP A 18 -11.90 6.46 1.37
CA TRP A 18 -10.98 7.15 2.24
C TRP A 18 -9.87 7.82 1.44
N GLU A 19 -9.70 9.13 1.64
CA GLU A 19 -8.74 9.93 0.90
C GLU A 19 -7.77 10.65 1.82
N TRP A 20 -6.49 10.60 1.47
CA TRP A 20 -5.42 11.33 2.15
C TRP A 20 -4.48 11.99 1.14
N ASN A 21 -3.92 13.12 1.57
CA ASN A 21 -3.02 13.96 0.79
C ASN A 21 -3.68 14.57 -0.46
N ASP A 22 -2.87 15.31 -1.23
CA ASP A 22 -3.31 16.04 -2.43
C ASP A 22 -3.61 15.08 -3.59
N ASP A 23 -4.81 15.16 -4.17
CA ASP A 23 -5.27 14.34 -5.29
C ASP A 23 -4.54 14.67 -6.61
N GLN A 24 -3.89 15.83 -6.68
CA GLN A 24 -3.03 16.25 -7.79
C GLN A 24 -1.59 15.72 -7.68
N SER A 25 -1.29 14.91 -6.66
CA SER A 25 0.03 14.29 -6.54
C SER A 25 0.34 13.42 -7.76
N LYS A 26 1.56 13.54 -8.27
CA LYS A 26 2.06 12.71 -9.39
C LYS A 26 2.26 11.25 -8.99
N SER A 27 2.18 10.95 -7.69
CA SER A 27 2.26 9.60 -7.15
C SER A 27 0.97 9.27 -6.40
N SER A 28 0.47 8.05 -6.52
CA SER A 28 -0.77 7.64 -5.84
C SER A 28 -0.77 6.15 -5.46
N ILE A 29 -1.57 5.83 -4.44
CA ILE A 29 -1.87 4.47 -3.98
C ILE A 29 -3.39 4.34 -3.97
N ARG A 30 -3.93 3.40 -4.75
CA ARG A 30 -5.38 3.19 -4.90
C ARG A 30 -5.77 1.73 -4.71
N GLY A 31 -6.94 1.48 -4.16
CA GLY A 31 -7.54 0.15 -4.10
C GLY A 31 -8.18 -0.20 -2.76
N ASN A 32 -8.19 -1.49 -2.40
CA ASN A 32 -8.89 -1.95 -1.22
C ASN A 32 -8.10 -1.70 0.08
N ALA A 33 -8.75 -1.12 1.10
CA ALA A 33 -8.12 -0.82 2.38
C ALA A 33 -7.62 -2.07 3.14
N VAL A 34 -8.29 -3.22 2.98
CA VAL A 34 -7.85 -4.50 3.58
C VAL A 34 -6.58 -5.00 2.90
N GLU A 35 -6.50 -4.93 1.58
CA GLU A 35 -5.29 -5.31 0.86
C GLU A 35 -4.12 -4.39 1.20
N PHE A 36 -4.38 -3.08 1.32
CA PHE A 36 -3.40 -2.11 1.79
C PHE A 36 -2.90 -2.47 3.20
N ALA A 37 -3.81 -2.72 4.14
CA ALA A 37 -3.47 -3.14 5.50
C ALA A 37 -2.65 -4.44 5.50
N GLN A 38 -2.99 -5.43 4.67
CA GLN A 38 -2.23 -6.68 4.53
C GLN A 38 -0.82 -6.45 4.01
N VAL A 39 -0.62 -5.49 3.11
CA VAL A 39 0.72 -5.17 2.59
C VAL A 39 1.56 -4.45 3.64
N VAL A 40 1.03 -3.41 4.29
CA VAL A 40 1.78 -2.64 5.30
C VAL A 40 1.99 -3.41 6.61
N THR A 41 1.20 -4.46 6.86
CA THR A 41 1.46 -5.43 7.95
C THR A 41 2.26 -6.64 7.49
N GLN A 42 2.73 -6.66 6.24
CA GLN A 42 3.53 -7.74 5.64
C GLN A 42 2.88 -9.12 5.67
N VAL A 43 1.55 -9.16 5.73
CA VAL A 43 0.75 -10.38 5.58
C VAL A 43 0.78 -10.87 4.14
N ARG A 44 0.82 -9.94 3.17
CA ARG A 44 0.74 -10.24 1.72
C ARG A 44 1.74 -9.42 0.92
N ASN A 45 2.24 -10.00 -0.16
CA ASN A 45 3.08 -9.27 -1.12
C ASN A 45 2.21 -8.31 -1.95
N ILE A 46 2.70 -7.10 -2.22
CA ILE A 46 1.96 -6.13 -3.05
C ILE A 46 1.67 -6.64 -4.46
N LYS A 47 2.52 -7.51 -5.00
CA LYS A 47 2.31 -8.13 -6.32
C LYS A 47 1.19 -9.17 -6.33
N ASP A 48 0.66 -9.51 -5.16
CA ASP A 48 -0.46 -10.41 -4.98
C ASP A 48 -1.75 -9.66 -4.65
N THR A 49 -1.77 -8.32 -4.66
CA THR A 49 -2.97 -7.50 -4.43
C THR A 49 -3.42 -6.79 -5.70
N SER A 50 -4.60 -6.16 -5.64
CA SER A 50 -5.13 -5.27 -6.67
C SER A 50 -4.80 -3.80 -6.42
N LEU A 51 -3.86 -3.51 -5.50
CA LEU A 51 -3.46 -2.14 -5.23
C LEU A 51 -2.73 -1.55 -6.44
N GLU A 52 -3.22 -0.41 -6.89
CA GLU A 52 -2.57 0.40 -7.91
C GLU A 52 -1.60 1.36 -7.23
N VAL A 53 -0.30 1.20 -7.52
CA VAL A 53 0.76 2.07 -7.03
C VAL A 53 1.39 2.76 -8.22
N ILE A 54 1.24 4.08 -8.29
CA ILE A 54 1.73 4.89 -9.39
C ILE A 54 2.75 5.89 -8.86
N GLY A 55 3.90 5.97 -9.52
CA GLY A 55 4.91 7.00 -9.29
C GLY A 55 5.94 6.62 -8.23
N HIS A 56 7.14 7.19 -8.38
CA HIS A 56 8.32 6.81 -7.60
C HIS A 56 8.12 6.96 -6.08
N SER A 57 7.44 8.02 -5.65
CA SER A 57 7.17 8.26 -4.23
C SER A 57 6.27 7.18 -3.63
N ALA A 58 5.24 6.74 -4.38
CA ALA A 58 4.33 5.69 -3.92
C ALA A 58 5.03 4.32 -3.86
N ASP A 59 5.87 4.00 -4.85
CA ASP A 59 6.69 2.78 -4.86
C ASP A 59 7.65 2.74 -3.65
N GLN A 60 8.35 3.84 -3.42
CA GLN A 60 9.24 3.96 -2.26
C GLN A 60 8.45 3.83 -0.95
N TRP A 61 7.33 4.54 -0.84
CA TRP A 61 6.49 4.51 0.35
C TRP A 61 5.99 3.10 0.66
N MET A 62 5.44 2.39 -0.34
CA MET A 62 4.95 1.02 -0.16
C MET A 62 6.05 -0.01 0.10
N SER A 63 7.29 0.25 -0.33
CA SER A 63 8.44 -0.60 0.02
C SER A 63 8.90 -0.43 1.48
N LEU A 64 8.61 0.73 2.09
CA LEU A 64 9.03 1.10 3.44
C LEU A 64 7.89 0.99 4.47
N ALA A 65 6.63 1.07 4.03
CA ALA A 65 5.46 1.19 4.89
C ALA A 65 5.27 -0.05 5.78
N GLN A 66 5.30 0.15 7.10
CA GLN A 66 5.16 -0.92 8.09
C GLN A 66 4.37 -0.50 9.33
N CYS A 67 3.45 -1.35 9.77
CA CYS A 67 2.68 -1.16 11.00
C CYS A 67 3.42 -1.60 12.29
N PHE A 68 4.69 -2.00 12.22
CA PHE A 68 5.46 -2.45 13.39
C PHE A 68 6.59 -1.47 13.71
N ALA A 69 6.89 -1.29 15.00
CA ALA A 69 8.07 -0.58 15.47
C ALA A 69 9.32 -1.47 15.28
N GLY A 70 9.84 -1.55 14.06
CA GLY A 70 11.01 -2.36 13.72
C GLY A 70 11.46 -2.12 12.28
N ALA A 71 12.69 -2.53 11.95
CA ALA A 71 13.16 -2.45 10.57
C ALA A 71 12.34 -3.37 9.65
N PRO A 72 12.23 -3.02 8.36
CA PRO A 72 11.63 -3.91 7.38
C PRO A 72 12.18 -5.32 7.37
N ILE A 73 11.29 -6.31 7.59
CA ILE A 73 11.58 -7.71 7.29
C ILE A 73 11.18 -8.01 5.84
N THR A 74 11.81 -9.02 5.25
CA THR A 74 11.50 -9.44 3.88
C THR A 74 10.05 -9.95 3.81
N PRO A 75 9.20 -9.39 2.93
CA PRO A 75 7.84 -9.86 2.75
C PRO A 75 7.81 -11.34 2.32
N PRO A 76 6.70 -12.06 2.56
CA PRO A 76 6.51 -13.40 2.03
C PRO A 76 6.74 -13.44 0.51
N ALA A 77 7.31 -14.54 0.04
CA ALA A 77 7.46 -14.78 -1.39
C ALA A 77 6.09 -14.78 -2.08
N LYS A 78 6.06 -14.34 -3.33
CA LYS A 78 4.84 -14.33 -4.14
C LYS A 78 4.16 -15.70 -4.12
N GLY A 79 2.86 -15.75 -3.84
CA GLY A 79 2.08 -16.99 -3.84
C GLY A 79 2.28 -17.91 -2.63
N SER A 80 2.98 -17.48 -1.58
CA SER A 80 3.25 -18.35 -0.41
C SER A 80 2.11 -18.41 0.61
N ARG A 81 1.04 -17.60 0.46
CA ARG A 81 -0.12 -17.58 1.37
C ARG A 81 -1.42 -17.39 0.59
N TYR A 82 -2.28 -18.40 0.61
CA TYR A 82 -3.65 -18.37 0.08
C TYR A 82 -4.60 -19.06 1.08
N LYS A 83 -5.91 -18.77 0.99
CA LYS A 83 -6.94 -19.59 1.64
C LYS A 83 -7.22 -20.78 0.73
N ASP A 84 -7.33 -21.97 1.33
CA ASP A 84 -7.84 -23.18 0.66
C ASP A 84 -9.23 -22.95 0.04
#